data_AF-A0A975FV38-F1
#
_entry.id   AF-A0A975FV38-F1
#
_cell.length_a   1.000
_cell.length_b   1.000
_cell.length_c   1.000
_cell.angle_alpha   90.00
_cell.angle_beta   90.00
_cell.angle_gamma   90.00
#
_symmetry.space_group_name_H-M   'P 1'
#
loop_
_entity.id
_entity.type
_entity.pdbx_description
1 polymer ?
#
loop_
_entity_poly.entity_id
_entity_poly.type
_entity_poly.pdbx_seq_one_letter_code
_entity_poly.pdbx_strand_id
1 'polypeptide(L)' 'MNRTLKYEYGLKQTIKNTEIARDMTHQAVYIYNNLRTHFSLDLRKPAEVHLNPNIKYKSYRKNNLNLQEIKI' A
#
# COMPACT_ATOMS: atom_id res chain seq x y z
N MET A 1 -1.34 -7.31 6.82
CA MET A 1 -2.12 -6.05 6.78
C MET A 1 -1.17 -4.86 6.57
N ASN A 2 -1.54 -3.91 5.71
CA ASN A 2 -0.71 -2.74 5.42
C ASN A 2 -0.54 -1.84 6.66
N ARG A 3 0.70 -1.55 7.07
CA ARG A 3 0.99 -0.78 8.28
C ARG A 3 0.58 0.68 8.14
N THR A 4 0.79 1.30 6.98
CA THR A 4 0.36 2.67 6.69
C THR A 4 -1.15 2.82 6.87
N LEU A 5 -1.95 1.93 6.26
CA LEU A 5 -3.41 1.96 6.40
C LEU A 5 -3.87 1.83 7.86
N LYS A 6 -3.23 0.93 8.61
CA LYS A 6 -3.56 0.69 10.02
C LYS A 6 -3.32 1.92 10.90
N TYR A 7 -2.17 2.58 10.74
CA TYR A 7 -1.75 3.64 11.66
C TYR A 7 -2.08 5.05 11.18
N GLU A 8 -1.93 5.34 9.88
CA GLU A 8 -2.11 6.70 9.34
C GLU A 8 -3.59 7.03 9.08
N TYR A 9 -4.40 6.05 8.69
CA TYR A 9 -5.81 6.26 8.33
C TYR A 9 -6.79 5.88 9.46
N GLY A 10 -6.31 5.77 10.71
CA GLY A 10 -7.18 5.53 11.87
C GLY A 10 -7.80 4.13 11.96
N LEU A 11 -7.49 3.20 11.05
CA LEU A 11 -8.08 1.85 11.06
C LEU A 11 -7.68 0.97 12.26
N LYS A 12 -6.70 1.42 13.08
CA LYS A 12 -6.36 0.80 14.37
C LYS A 12 -7.35 1.17 15.49
N GLN A 13 -8.07 2.28 15.35
CA GLN A 13 -8.94 2.79 16.42
C GLN A 13 -10.21 1.94 16.56
N THR A 14 -10.86 2.04 17.72
CA THR A 14 -12.20 1.47 17.92
C THR A 14 -13.20 2.28 17.12
N ILE A 15 -13.74 1.69 16.06
CA ILE A 15 -14.74 2.32 15.20
C ILE A 15 -16.14 1.98 15.73
N LYS A 16 -17.02 2.97 15.75
CA LYS A 16 -18.34 2.90 16.39
C LYS A 16 -19.23 1.78 15.85
N ASN A 17 -19.22 1.54 14.54
CA ASN A 17 -20.00 0.50 13.88
C ASN A 17 -19.28 -0.02 12.62
N THR A 18 -19.81 -1.13 12.08
CA THR A 18 -19.22 -1.83 10.94
C THR A 18 -19.39 -1.08 9.62
N GLU A 19 -20.49 -0.33 9.45
CA GLU A 19 -20.75 0.46 8.25
C GLU A 19 -19.70 1.56 8.06
N ILE A 20 -19.45 2.35 9.12
CA ILE A 20 -18.41 3.38 9.11
C ILE A 20 -17.04 2.74 8.91
N ALA A 21 -16.76 1.59 9.55
CA ALA A 21 -15.49 0.90 9.39
C ALA A 21 -15.25 0.46 7.93
N ARG A 22 -16.30 -0.01 7.23
CA ARG A 22 -16.24 -0.38 5.82
C ARG A 22 -15.95 0.83 4.95
N ASP A 23 -16.70 1.91 5.13
CA ASP A 23 -16.57 3.12 4.31
C ASP A 23 -15.21 3.80 4.51
N MET A 24 -14.75 3.90 5.76
CA MET A 24 -13.40 4.37 6.09
C MET A 24 -12.33 3.49 5.44
N THR A 25 -12.49 2.16 5.48
CA THR A 25 -11.54 1.24 4.87
C THR A 25 -11.49 1.42 3.35
N HIS A 26 -12.65 1.54 2.69
CA HIS A 26 -12.72 1.76 1.24
C HIS A 26 -12.03 3.07 0.84
N GLN A 27 -12.28 4.15 1.57
CA GLN A 27 -11.64 5.44 1.33
C GLN A 27 -10.12 5.36 1.55
N ALA A 28 -9.67 4.74 2.65
CA ALA A 28 -8.25 4.61 2.96
C ALA A 28 -7.49 3.79 1.88
N VAL A 29 -8.09 2.68 1.42
CA VAL A 29 -7.53 1.86 0.34
C VAL A 29 -7.47 2.64 -0.97
N TYR A 30 -8.53 3.39 -1.30
CA TYR A 30 -8.56 4.21 -2.51
C TYR A 30 -7.46 5.29 -2.49
N ILE A 31 -7.31 6.03 -1.39
CA ILE A 31 -6.28 7.07 -1.25
C ILE A 31 -4.88 6.44 -1.36
N TYR A 32 -4.63 5.32 -0.67
CA TYR A 32 -3.34 4.65 -0.68
C TYR A 32 -2.91 4.18 -2.08
N ASN A 33 -3.85 3.63 -2.86
CA ASN A 33 -3.58 3.05 -4.18
C ASN A 33 -3.57 4.09 -5.31
N ASN A 34 -4.42 5.11 -5.25
CA ASN A 34 -4.67 6.01 -6.37
C ASN A 34 -4.19 7.45 -6.17
N LEU A 35 -3.92 7.88 -4.94
CA LEU A 35 -3.56 9.27 -4.65
C LEU A 35 -2.21 9.41 -3.96
N ARG A 36 -1.85 8.46 -3.09
CA ARG A 36 -0.58 8.49 -2.36
C ARG A 36 0.59 8.09 -3.25
N THR A 37 1.60 8.95 -3.29
CA THR A 37 2.91 8.67 -3.89
C THR A 37 3.79 7.87 -2.93
N HIS A 38 4.51 6.87 -3.44
CA HIS A 38 5.38 6.03 -2.61
C HIS A 38 6.85 6.21 -3.00
N PHE A 39 7.71 6.52 -2.02
CA PHE A 39 9.15 6.67 -2.26
C PHE A 39 9.80 5.39 -2.80
N SER A 40 9.29 4.22 -2.39
CA SER A 40 9.73 2.93 -2.90
C SER A 40 9.40 2.69 -4.35
N LEU A 41 8.45 3.45 -4.91
CA LEU A 41 7.98 3.38 -6.29
C LEU A 41 8.39 4.63 -7.09
N ASP A 42 9.46 5.33 -6.67
CA ASP A 42 9.92 6.57 -7.32
C ASP A 42 8.81 7.63 -7.41
N LEU A 43 8.08 7.80 -6.31
CA LEU A 43 6.94 8.71 -6.18
C LEU A 43 5.73 8.38 -7.07
N ARG A 44 5.70 7.19 -7.68
CA ARG A 44 4.50 6.71 -8.40
C ARG A 44 3.44 6.18 -7.45
N LYS A 45 2.22 6.09 -7.98
CA LYS A 45 1.08 5.49 -7.28
C LYS A 45 1.05 3.97 -7.48
N PRO A 46 0.63 3.17 -6.49
CA PRO A 46 0.58 1.72 -6.62
C PRO A 46 -0.28 1.26 -7.80
N ALA A 47 -1.41 1.91 -8.05
CA ALA A 47 -2.28 1.60 -9.19
C ALA A 47 -1.56 1.75 -10.55
N GLU A 48 -0.70 2.77 -10.69
CA GLU A 48 0.06 2.99 -11.93
C GLU A 48 1.15 1.93 -12.14
N VAL A 49 1.76 1.47 -11.04
CA VAL A 49 2.81 0.44 -11.09
C VAL A 49 2.23 -0.92 -11.43
N HIS A 50 1.05 -1.27 -10.89
CA HIS A 50 0.39 -2.53 -11.24
C HIS A 50 -0.01 -2.61 -12.72
N LEU A 51 -0.29 -1.48 -13.37
CA LEU A 51 -0.56 -1.43 -14.81
C LEU A 51 0.72 -1.55 -15.67
N ASN A 52 1.90 -1.34 -15.08
CA ASN A 52 3.18 -1.29 -15.78
C ASN A 52 4.17 -2.30 -15.16
N PRO A 53 4.12 -3.59 -15.55
CA PRO A 53 4.90 -4.66 -14.91
C PRO A 53 6.42 -4.55 -15.11
N ASN A 54 6.90 -3.64 -15.97
CA ASN A 54 8.32 -3.44 -16.28
C ASN A 54 9.09 -2.63 -15.22
N ILE A 55 8.54 -2.43 -14.02
CA ILE A 55 9.15 -1.61 -12.97
C ILE A 55 9.91 -2.49 -11.98
N LYS A 56 11.20 -2.22 -11.81
CA LYS A 56 12.04 -2.94 -10.85
C LYS A 56 11.63 -2.60 -9.41
N TYR A 57 11.21 -3.60 -8.65
CA TYR A 57 10.85 -3.44 -7.25
C TYR A 57 12.08 -3.13 -6.37
N LYS A 58 11.96 -2.16 -5.46
CA LYS A 58 12.99 -1.83 -4.46
C LYS A 58 12.77 -2.62 -3.17
N SER A 59 13.77 -3.41 -2.78
CA SER A 59 13.77 -4.12 -1.50
C SER A 59 14.51 -3.30 -0.42
N TYR A 60 13.89 -3.16 0.76
CA TYR A 60 14.49 -2.53 1.94
C TYR A 60 14.93 -3.57 2.99
N ARG A 61 14.97 -4.85 2.62
CA ARG A 61 15.40 -5.90 3.55
C ARG A 61 16.89 -5.74 3.85
N LYS A 62 17.25 -5.89 5.14
CA LYS A 62 18.63 -5.80 5.63
C LYS A 62 19.50 -7.01 5.24
N ASN A 63 18.88 -8.17 4.99
CA ASN A 63 19.59 -9.40 4.67
C ASN A 63 19.53 -9.69 3.16
N ASN A 64 20.68 -9.96 2.56
CA ASN A 64 20.84 -10.34 1.14
C ASN A 64 20.44 -11.81 0.93
N LEU A 65 19.15 -12.10 0.97
CA LEU A 65 18.60 -13.37 0.47
C LEU A 65 18.37 -13.24 -1.04
N ASN A 66 18.61 -14.32 -1.80
CA ASN A 66 18.23 -14.39 -3.22
C ASN A 66 16.72 -14.15 -3.33
N LEU A 67 16.34 -12.93 -3.72
CA LEU A 67 14.95 -12.54 -3.92
C LEU A 67 14.52 -13.08 -5.28
N GLN A 68 13.55 -13.99 -5.28
CA GLN A 68 12.84 -14.35 -6.51
C GLN A 68 12.15 -13.09 -7.03
N GLU A 69 12.34 -12.77 -8.31
CA GLU A 69 11.61 -11.68 -8.95
C GLU A 69 10.13 -11.99 -8.89
N ILE A 70 9.36 -11.07 -8.30
CA ILE A 70 7.91 -11.17 -8.27
C ILE A 70 7.43 -10.88 -9.70
N LYS A 71 7.02 -11.92 -10.42
CA LYS A 71 6.26 -11.77 -11.65
C LYS A 71 4.85 -11.32 -11.26
N ILE A 72 4.51 -10.09 -11.62
CA ILE A 72 3.14 -9.55 -11.51
C ILE A 72 2.40 -9.94 -12.78
#